data_AF-A0A0C2Z5W6-F1
#
_entry.id   AF-A0A0C2Z5W6-F1
#
_cell.length_a   1.000
_cell.length_b   1.000
_cell.length_c   1.000
_cell.angle_alpha   90.00
_cell.angle_beta   90.00
_cell.angle_gamma   90.00
#
_symmetry.space_group_name_H-M   'P 1'
#
loop_
_entity.id
_entity.type
_entity.pdbx_description
1 polymer ?
#
loop_
_entity_poly.entity_id
_entity_poly.type
_entity_poly.pdbx_seq_one_letter_code
_entity_poly.pdbx_strand_id
1 'polypeptide(L)'
;MIFFSRKPKPSALPPGWPSPYHNKCSQRDCLFPNNPQIAKGVYQCRGVPGGFFCEGTYKISSSRAQESERYLKEMAMRRKIEEEQRMRTASDARRPDLGARRRDMVATSYNVVPDNRPRVGHNQAPRASRPNDVRRPQPAQGRRPSYAGHRPSQSQIEQEYMTDQILMQLYPGEIRPRWI
;
A
#
# COMPACT_ATOMS: atom_id res chain seq x y z
N MET A 1 34.20 30.88 -26.68
CA MET A 1 34.48 30.26 -25.37
C MET A 1 33.52 29.11 -25.17
N ILE A 2 34.01 27.86 -25.23
CA ILE A 2 33.16 26.67 -25.13
C ILE A 2 33.04 26.34 -23.64
N PHE A 3 31.86 26.57 -23.07
CA PHE A 3 31.53 26.17 -21.71
C PHE A 3 31.32 24.65 -21.69
N PHE A 4 32.29 23.92 -21.15
CA PHE A 4 32.12 22.50 -20.85
C PHE A 4 31.05 22.35 -19.77
N SER A 5 29.81 22.07 -20.18
CA SER A 5 28.75 21.57 -19.31
C SER A 5 29.16 20.20 -18.76
N ARG A 6 30.01 20.21 -17.72
CA ARG A 6 30.35 19.01 -16.96
C ARG A 6 29.06 18.53 -16.32
N LYS A 7 28.45 17.51 -16.91
CA LYS A 7 27.36 16.74 -16.31
C LYS A 7 27.75 16.46 -14.85
N PRO A 8 26.88 16.75 -13.86
CA PRO A 8 27.21 16.48 -12.46
C PRO A 8 27.56 14.99 -12.35
N LYS A 9 28.80 14.69 -11.95
CA LYS A 9 29.23 13.31 -11.73
C LYS A 9 28.24 12.71 -10.72
N PRO A 10 27.60 11.56 -11.02
CA PRO A 10 26.81 10.87 -10.02
C PRO A 10 27.71 10.68 -8.81
N SER A 11 27.23 11.14 -7.65
CA SER A 11 28.00 11.07 -6.41
C SER A 11 28.55 9.67 -6.25
N ALA A 12 29.87 9.56 -6.03
CA ALA A 12 30.61 8.32 -5.82
C ALA A 12 30.22 7.65 -4.48
N LEU A 13 28.92 7.42 -4.31
CA LEU A 13 28.34 6.72 -3.19
C LEU A 13 28.42 5.22 -3.50
N PRO A 14 28.75 4.38 -2.50
CA PRO A 14 28.73 2.94 -2.65
C PRO A 14 27.39 2.42 -3.20
N PRO A 15 27.40 1.31 -3.96
CA PRO A 15 26.17 0.64 -4.35
C PRO A 15 25.36 0.23 -3.10
N GLY A 16 24.03 0.36 -3.17
CA GLY A 16 23.13 0.06 -2.04
C GLY A 16 22.78 1.25 -1.13
N TRP A 17 23.23 2.46 -1.48
CA TRP A 17 22.83 3.67 -0.76
C TRP A 17 21.33 3.98 -0.94
N PRO A 18 20.61 4.40 0.11
CA PRO A 18 19.14 4.54 0.04
C PRO A 18 18.67 5.63 -0.92
N SER A 19 19.48 6.68 -1.11
CA SER A 19 19.24 7.70 -2.12
C SER A 19 20.55 8.40 -2.50
N PRO A 20 20.63 8.99 -3.71
CA PRO A 20 21.82 9.74 -4.14
C PRO A 20 22.09 11.02 -3.33
N TYR A 21 21.11 11.44 -2.52
CA TYR A 21 21.16 12.65 -1.69
C TYR A 21 21.59 12.39 -0.25
N HIS A 22 21.76 11.12 0.14
CA HIS A 22 22.41 10.80 1.40
C HIS A 22 23.87 11.28 1.36
N ASN A 23 24.44 11.51 2.54
CA ASN A 23 25.76 12.13 2.68
C ASN A 23 26.75 11.20 3.39
N LYS A 24 27.96 11.09 2.82
CA LYS A 24 29.05 10.31 3.39
C LYS A 24 29.73 11.09 4.51
N CYS A 25 29.97 10.40 5.61
CA CYS A 25 30.81 10.87 6.69
C CYS A 25 32.24 11.15 6.19
N SER A 26 32.93 12.10 6.83
CA SER A 26 34.35 12.39 6.63
C SER A 26 35.24 11.21 7.01
N GLN A 27 34.81 10.40 7.98
CA GLN A 27 35.52 9.19 8.38
C GLN A 27 35.47 8.15 7.26
N ARG A 28 36.63 7.60 6.90
CA ARG A 28 36.76 6.69 5.75
C ARG A 28 35.95 5.41 5.95
N ASP A 29 36.04 4.84 7.14
CA ASP A 29 35.45 3.55 7.52
C ASP A 29 33.96 3.64 7.90
N CYS A 30 33.44 4.87 8.04
CA CYS A 30 32.02 5.08 8.29
C CYS A 30 31.23 4.96 6.98
N LEU A 31 30.52 3.85 6.82
CA LEU A 31 29.61 3.57 5.71
C LEU A 31 28.15 3.96 5.99
N PHE A 32 27.90 4.68 7.09
CA PHE A 32 26.56 5.07 7.45
C PHE A 32 25.99 6.12 6.49
N PRO A 33 24.80 5.89 5.90
CA PRO A 33 24.17 6.84 5.00
C PRO A 33 23.49 7.96 5.81
N ASN A 34 24.14 9.11 5.96
CA ASN A 34 23.53 10.23 6.68
C ASN A 34 22.40 10.85 5.84
N ASN A 35 21.32 11.24 6.52
CA ASN A 35 20.14 11.80 5.88
C ASN A 35 20.46 13.06 5.04
N PRO A 36 19.75 13.28 3.93
CA PRO A 36 19.82 14.52 3.17
C PRO A 36 19.57 15.74 4.08
N GLN A 37 20.32 16.82 3.84
CA GLN A 37 20.17 18.08 4.57
C GLN A 37 19.79 19.18 3.58
N ILE A 38 18.80 19.99 3.95
CA ILE A 38 18.28 21.09 3.12
C ILE A 38 19.01 22.42 3.34
N ALA A 39 19.91 22.47 4.32
CA ALA A 39 20.71 23.64 4.62
C ALA A 39 22.20 23.37 4.41
N LYS A 40 22.92 24.41 3.98
CA LYS A 40 24.38 24.40 3.87
C LYS A 40 24.97 24.39 5.29
N GLY A 41 25.97 23.55 5.51
CA GLY A 41 26.63 23.50 6.82
C GLY A 41 27.55 22.31 7.00
N VAL A 42 28.05 22.18 8.22
CA VAL A 42 28.77 21.00 8.70
C VAL A 42 27.88 20.31 9.73
N TYR A 43 27.65 19.03 9.53
CA TYR A 43 26.75 18.23 10.35
C TYR A 43 27.50 17.05 10.96
N GLN A 44 27.09 16.63 12.15
CA GLN A 44 27.62 15.44 12.81
C GLN A 44 27.05 14.18 12.19
N CYS A 45 27.91 13.18 11.99
CA CYS A 45 27.49 11.87 11.55
C CYS A 45 26.66 11.20 12.66
N ARG A 46 25.56 10.56 12.27
CA ARG A 46 24.69 9.81 13.21
C ARG A 46 24.92 8.31 13.14
N GLY A 47 25.98 7.89 12.46
CA GLY A 47 26.32 6.47 12.30
C GLY A 47 26.82 5.88 13.60
N VAL A 48 26.53 4.59 13.80
CA VAL A 48 26.97 3.85 14.99
C VAL A 48 27.76 2.59 14.55
N PRO A 49 28.91 2.74 13.87
CA PRO A 49 29.71 1.59 13.45
C PRO A 49 30.25 0.85 14.68
N GLY A 50 29.97 -0.45 14.80
CA GLY A 50 30.48 -1.27 15.91
C GLY A 50 29.92 -0.92 17.29
N GLY A 51 28.77 -0.23 17.37
CA GLY A 51 28.09 0.08 18.64
C GLY A 51 28.46 1.42 19.27
N PHE A 52 29.41 2.18 18.70
CA PHE A 52 29.80 3.51 19.16
C PHE A 52 29.41 4.59 18.16
N PHE A 53 29.01 5.77 18.67
CA PHE A 53 28.67 6.91 17.81
C PHE A 53 29.90 7.34 17.00
N CYS A 54 29.70 7.55 15.70
CA CYS A 54 30.72 8.09 14.81
C CYS A 54 30.89 9.59 15.07
N GLU A 55 32.05 9.99 15.59
CA GLU A 55 32.41 11.39 15.84
C GLU A 55 32.74 12.18 14.56
N GLY A 56 32.65 11.52 13.39
CA GLY A 56 32.87 12.16 12.12
C GLY A 56 31.82 13.21 11.78
N THR A 57 32.16 14.06 10.81
CA THR A 57 31.25 15.10 10.30
C THR A 57 31.08 14.97 8.80
N TYR A 58 30.10 15.64 8.23
CA TYR A 58 29.97 15.75 6.78
C TYR A 58 29.59 17.18 6.41
N LYS A 59 30.07 17.62 5.24
CA LYS A 59 29.88 18.99 4.76
C LYS A 59 28.85 19.01 3.64
N ILE A 60 27.94 19.97 3.69
CA ILE A 60 26.88 20.16 2.70
C ILE A 60 27.10 21.52 2.03
N SER A 61 27.26 21.50 0.70
CA SER A 61 27.32 22.71 -0.11
C SER A 61 25.92 23.31 -0.33
N SER A 62 25.84 24.58 -0.67
CA SER A 62 24.57 25.23 -1.03
C SER A 62 23.87 24.53 -2.21
N SER A 63 24.62 24.11 -3.23
CA SER A 63 24.07 23.38 -4.37
C SER A 63 23.44 22.06 -3.96
N ARG A 64 24.13 21.26 -3.13
CA ARG A 64 23.64 19.95 -2.67
C ARG A 64 22.46 20.08 -1.71
N ALA A 65 22.42 21.16 -0.92
CA ALA A 65 21.29 21.49 -0.07
C ALA A 65 20.02 21.77 -0.89
N GLN A 66 20.14 22.59 -1.95
CA GLN A 66 19.03 22.89 -2.86
C GLN A 66 18.54 21.66 -3.64
N GLU A 67 19.47 20.80 -4.10
CA GLU A 67 19.10 19.55 -4.75
C GLU A 67 18.36 18.59 -3.81
N SER A 68 18.83 18.49 -2.56
CA SER A 68 18.18 17.68 -1.52
C SER A 68 16.78 18.21 -1.21
N GLU A 69 16.60 19.54 -1.14
CA GLU A 69 15.30 20.17 -0.94
C GLU A 69 14.34 19.86 -2.09
N ARG A 70 14.78 19.99 -3.35
CA ARG A 70 13.97 19.65 -4.53
C ARG A 70 13.53 18.19 -4.50
N TYR A 71 14.47 17.28 -4.22
CA TYR A 71 14.18 15.86 -4.14
C TYR A 71 13.15 15.54 -3.05
N LEU A 72 13.30 16.12 -1.85
CA LEU A 72 12.34 15.90 -0.76
C LEU A 72 10.95 16.44 -1.11
N LYS A 73 10.86 17.60 -1.75
CA LYS A 73 9.59 18.16 -2.24
C LYS A 73 8.94 17.25 -3.30
N GLU A 74 9.71 16.75 -4.25
CA GLU A 74 9.22 15.84 -5.28
C GLU A 74 8.70 14.52 -4.69
N MET A 75 9.45 13.92 -3.76
CA MET A 75 9.03 12.69 -3.08
C MET A 75 7.78 12.91 -2.21
N ALA A 76 7.67 14.06 -1.53
CA ALA A 76 6.48 14.41 -0.75
C ALA A 76 5.25 14.59 -1.66
N MET A 77 5.42 15.28 -2.80
CA MET A 77 4.35 15.46 -3.78
C MET A 77 3.90 14.11 -4.36
N ARG A 78 4.85 13.24 -4.71
CA ARG A 78 4.56 11.90 -5.23
C ARG A 78 3.77 11.05 -4.23
N ARG A 79 4.16 11.06 -2.95
CA ARG A 79 3.41 10.36 -1.89
C ARG A 79 1.99 10.88 -1.76
N LYS A 80 1.80 12.21 -1.81
CA LYS A 80 0.48 12.84 -1.73
C LYS A 80 -0.43 12.42 -2.90
N ILE A 81 0.11 12.38 -4.12
CA ILE A 81 -0.65 11.95 -5.30
C ILE A 81 -1.01 10.46 -5.20
N GLU A 82 -0.09 9.61 -4.76
CA GLU A 82 -0.34 8.17 -4.60
C GLU A 82 -1.40 7.89 -3.52
N GLU A 83 -1.34 8.61 -2.40
CA GLU A 83 -2.33 8.53 -1.33
C GLU A 83 -3.71 8.99 -1.82
N GLU A 84 -3.78 10.10 -2.56
CA GLU A 84 -5.02 10.58 -3.15
C GLU A 84 -5.60 9.57 -4.16
N GLN A 85 -4.75 8.97 -5.00
CA GLN A 85 -5.17 7.91 -5.91
C GLN A 85 -5.70 6.69 -5.16
N ARG A 86 -5.02 6.27 -4.08
CA ARG A 86 -5.46 5.16 -3.23
C ARG A 86 -6.82 5.46 -2.60
N MET A 87 -7.05 6.68 -2.13
CA MET A 87 -8.33 7.10 -1.58
C MET A 87 -9.44 7.11 -2.64
N ARG A 88 -9.17 7.59 -3.86
CA ARG A 88 -10.13 7.57 -4.97
C ARG A 88 -10.53 6.14 -5.34
N THR A 89 -9.56 5.26 -5.55
CA THR A 89 -9.83 3.85 -5.87
C THR A 89 -10.58 3.14 -4.73
N ALA A 90 -10.23 3.44 -3.47
CA ALA A 90 -10.95 2.88 -2.32
C ALA A 90 -12.40 3.39 -2.24
N SER A 91 -12.65 4.65 -2.57
CA SER A 91 -14.02 5.19 -2.62
C SER A 91 -14.85 4.59 -3.76
N ASP A 92 -14.25 4.37 -4.94
CA ASP A 92 -14.92 3.75 -6.08
C ASP A 92 -15.28 2.29 -5.80
N ALA A 93 -14.38 1.54 -5.14
CA ALA A 93 -14.65 0.16 -4.73
C ALA A 93 -15.79 0.02 -3.70
N ARG A 94 -16.05 1.08 -2.91
CA ARG A 94 -17.14 1.11 -1.93
C ARG A 94 -18.46 1.56 -2.52
N ARG A 95 -18.47 2.08 -3.76
CA ARG A 95 -19.72 2.49 -4.41
C ARG A 95 -20.48 1.22 -4.78
N PRO A 96 -21.69 0.98 -4.22
CA PRO A 96 -22.48 -0.17 -4.61
C PRO A 96 -22.76 -0.08 -6.10
N ASP A 97 -22.49 -1.17 -6.82
CA ASP A 97 -22.70 -1.27 -8.26
C ASP A 97 -24.20 -1.19 -8.56
N LEU A 98 -24.71 0.04 -8.70
CA LEU A 98 -26.08 0.32 -9.13
C LEU A 98 -26.31 -0.09 -10.60
N GLY A 99 -25.23 -0.39 -11.36
CA GLY A 99 -25.27 -0.87 -12.74
C GLY A 99 -25.46 -2.39 -12.86
N ALA A 100 -24.93 -3.18 -11.93
CA ALA A 100 -25.10 -4.64 -11.91
C ALA A 100 -26.59 -5.05 -11.84
N ARG A 101 -27.41 -4.34 -11.07
CA ARG A 101 -28.85 -4.64 -10.97
C ARG A 101 -29.63 -4.45 -12.26
N ARG A 102 -29.11 -3.71 -13.25
CA ARG A 102 -29.80 -3.49 -14.53
C ARG A 102 -29.43 -4.50 -15.60
N ARG A 103 -28.33 -5.25 -15.45
CA ARG A 103 -27.94 -6.30 -16.40
C ARG A 103 -28.66 -7.63 -16.14
N ASP A 104 -29.03 -7.93 -14.91
CA ASP A 104 -29.76 -9.17 -14.61
C ASP A 104 -31.26 -9.11 -14.96
N MET A 105 -31.83 -7.92 -15.16
CA MET A 105 -33.26 -7.78 -15.48
C MET A 105 -33.57 -7.72 -16.99
N VAL A 106 -32.56 -7.70 -17.87
CA VAL A 106 -32.74 -7.70 -19.35
C VAL A 106 -32.15 -8.97 -19.99
N ALA A 107 -31.64 -9.91 -19.19
CA ALA A 107 -31.23 -11.23 -19.67
C ALA A 107 -32.36 -12.29 -19.61
N THR A 108 -33.60 -11.88 -19.28
CA THR A 108 -34.78 -12.75 -19.22
C THR A 108 -35.89 -12.21 -20.12
N SER A 109 -35.76 -12.29 -21.46
CA SER A 109 -36.93 -12.38 -22.37
C SER A 109 -36.60 -12.26 -23.87
N TYR A 110 -35.58 -12.94 -24.41
CA TYR A 110 -35.59 -13.20 -25.85
C TYR A 110 -35.11 -14.62 -26.09
N ASN A 111 -36.09 -15.53 -26.20
CA ASN A 111 -35.90 -16.81 -26.85
C ASN A 111 -35.43 -16.54 -28.29
N VAL A 112 -34.13 -16.51 -28.50
CA VAL A 112 -33.54 -16.60 -29.83
C VAL A 112 -33.82 -18.03 -30.30
N VAL A 113 -34.82 -18.14 -31.19
CA VAL A 113 -35.13 -19.36 -31.92
C VAL A 113 -33.84 -19.85 -32.61
N PRO A 114 -33.37 -21.09 -32.34
CA PRO A 114 -32.26 -21.65 -33.09
C PRO A 114 -32.75 -21.98 -34.50
N ASP A 115 -32.32 -21.18 -35.47
CA ASP A 115 -32.52 -21.45 -36.89
C ASP A 115 -31.70 -22.70 -37.29
N ASN A 116 -32.42 -23.76 -37.64
CA ASN A 116 -31.88 -25.04 -38.09
C ASN A 116 -31.36 -24.91 -39.53
N ARG A 117 -30.12 -24.44 -39.70
CA ARG A 117 -29.37 -24.63 -40.96
C ARG A 117 -28.39 -25.80 -40.81
N PRO A 118 -28.55 -26.90 -41.57
CA PRO A 118 -27.58 -28.00 -41.55
C PRO A 118 -26.29 -27.56 -42.26
N ARG A 119 -25.25 -27.28 -41.47
CA ARG A 119 -23.88 -27.09 -41.96
C ARG A 119 -23.17 -28.44 -41.97
N VAL A 120 -23.03 -28.98 -43.16
CA VAL A 120 -22.24 -30.17 -43.49
C VAL A 120 -20.75 -29.89 -43.21
N GLY A 121 -20.06 -30.82 -42.53
CA GLY A 121 -18.64 -31.07 -42.80
C GLY A 121 -17.63 -30.95 -41.66
N HIS A 122 -17.41 -32.07 -40.98
CA HIS A 122 -16.11 -32.73 -40.74
C HIS A 122 -15.22 -32.31 -39.54
N ASN A 123 -15.02 -33.32 -38.67
CA ASN A 123 -13.78 -33.73 -38.00
C ASN A 123 -13.22 -32.83 -36.87
N GLN A 124 -13.48 -33.19 -35.61
CA GLN A 124 -12.49 -33.88 -34.75
C GLN A 124 -12.92 -34.03 -33.26
N ALA A 125 -12.82 -35.30 -32.81
CA ALA A 125 -12.46 -35.86 -31.50
C ALA A 125 -13.27 -35.52 -30.20
N PRO A 126 -13.71 -36.56 -29.44
CA PRO A 126 -14.43 -36.41 -28.19
C PRO A 126 -13.48 -36.35 -26.97
N ARG A 127 -13.81 -35.51 -25.97
CA ARG A 127 -13.25 -35.66 -24.62
C ARG A 127 -14.35 -35.77 -23.57
N ALA A 128 -14.46 -37.01 -23.10
CA ALA A 128 -14.85 -37.51 -21.79
C ALA A 128 -15.61 -36.56 -20.85
N SER A 129 -16.88 -36.90 -20.71
CA SER A 129 -17.70 -36.78 -19.51
C SER A 129 -17.03 -37.35 -18.25
N ARG A 130 -17.19 -36.63 -17.13
CA ARG A 130 -17.20 -37.20 -15.78
C ARG A 130 -18.35 -36.56 -14.97
N PRO A 131 -19.41 -37.31 -14.67
CA PRO A 131 -20.28 -37.06 -13.52
C PRO A 131 -19.82 -37.95 -12.35
N ASN A 132 -19.82 -37.40 -11.15
CA ASN A 132 -19.98 -38.15 -9.89
C ASN A 132 -20.22 -37.11 -8.80
N ASP A 133 -21.44 -36.91 -8.30
CA ASP A 133 -22.27 -37.77 -7.46
C ASP A 133 -22.05 -37.56 -5.96
N VAL A 134 -23.19 -37.67 -5.28
CA VAL A 134 -23.42 -37.89 -3.85
C VAL A 134 -23.48 -36.66 -2.94
N ARG A 135 -24.70 -36.11 -2.90
CA ARG A 135 -25.34 -35.59 -1.68
C ARG A 135 -25.01 -36.45 -0.45
N ARG A 136 -24.54 -35.82 0.63
CA ARG A 136 -24.75 -36.33 1.99
C ARG A 136 -25.47 -35.27 2.82
N PRO A 137 -26.79 -35.40 3.07
CA PRO A 137 -27.46 -34.59 4.08
C PRO A 137 -27.01 -35.08 5.46
N GLN A 138 -26.38 -34.21 6.24
CA GLN A 138 -26.20 -34.44 7.67
C GLN A 138 -27.53 -34.21 8.40
N PRO A 139 -27.92 -35.10 9.34
CA PRO A 139 -29.15 -34.98 10.09
C PRO A 139 -29.08 -33.83 11.10
N ALA A 140 -30.18 -33.10 11.19
CA ALA A 140 -30.44 -32.12 12.24
C ALA A 140 -30.25 -32.76 13.62
N GLN A 141 -29.33 -32.19 14.41
CA GLN A 141 -29.25 -32.44 15.83
C GLN A 141 -29.38 -31.13 16.60
N GLY A 142 -30.40 -31.10 17.46
CA GLY A 142 -30.31 -30.46 18.76
C GLY A 142 -30.42 -28.94 18.77
N ARG A 143 -31.65 -28.46 18.86
CA ARG A 143 -31.95 -27.17 19.50
C ARG A 143 -31.26 -27.12 20.88
N ARG A 144 -30.25 -26.28 21.01
CA ARG A 144 -29.92 -25.57 22.24
C ARG A 144 -29.97 -24.08 21.93
N PRO A 145 -30.65 -23.25 22.72
CA PRO A 145 -30.50 -21.80 22.62
C PRO A 145 -29.10 -21.46 23.15
N SER A 146 -28.10 -21.55 22.28
CA SER A 146 -26.81 -20.93 22.56
C SER A 146 -27.05 -19.44 22.58
N TYR A 147 -26.99 -18.84 23.77
CA TYR A 147 -26.52 -17.46 23.93
C TYR A 147 -25.08 -17.41 23.40
N ALA A 148 -24.93 -17.53 22.08
CA ALA A 148 -23.68 -17.27 21.39
C ALA A 148 -23.54 -15.75 21.45
N GLY A 149 -22.82 -15.27 22.47
CA GLY A 149 -22.41 -13.88 22.59
C GLY A 149 -21.96 -13.41 21.21
N HIS A 150 -22.61 -12.36 20.73
CA HIS A 150 -22.36 -11.81 19.42
C HIS A 150 -20.89 -11.38 19.39
N ARG A 151 -20.03 -12.19 18.78
CA ARG A 151 -18.62 -11.83 18.62
C ARG A 151 -18.63 -10.64 17.65
N PRO A 152 -18.24 -9.43 18.10
CA PRO A 152 -18.29 -8.26 17.25
C PRO A 152 -17.45 -8.52 16.00
N SER A 153 -17.95 -8.06 14.85
CA SER A 153 -17.20 -8.17 13.60
C SER A 153 -15.94 -7.31 13.69
N GLN A 154 -14.89 -7.66 12.93
CA GLN A 154 -13.64 -6.90 12.95
C GLN A 154 -13.86 -5.40 12.66
N SER A 155 -14.77 -5.08 11.75
CA SER A 155 -15.12 -3.69 11.44
C SER A 155 -15.77 -2.96 12.63
N GLN A 156 -16.53 -3.68 13.45
CA GLN A 156 -17.16 -3.12 14.64
C GLN A 156 -16.12 -2.83 15.73
N ILE A 157 -15.14 -3.72 15.90
CA ILE A 157 -14.01 -3.51 16.81
C ILE A 157 -13.18 -2.30 16.38
N GLU A 158 -12.90 -2.15 15.08
CA GLU A 158 -12.15 -1.00 14.55
C GLU A 158 -12.90 0.33 14.75
N GLN A 159 -14.24 0.34 14.58
CA GLN A 159 -15.06 1.53 14.82
C GLN A 159 -15.11 1.93 16.30
N GLU A 160 -15.26 0.96 17.20
CA GLU A 160 -15.23 1.20 18.64
C GLU A 160 -13.87 1.74 19.06
N TYR A 161 -12.76 1.17 18.55
CA TYR A 161 -11.41 1.66 18.83
C TYR A 161 -11.19 3.11 18.38
N MET A 162 -11.64 3.47 17.17
CA MET A 162 -11.50 4.86 16.70
C MET A 162 -12.34 5.84 17.53
N THR A 163 -13.53 5.41 17.95
CA THR A 163 -14.42 6.23 18.76
C THR A 163 -13.82 6.47 20.16
N ASP A 164 -13.25 5.44 20.77
CA ASP A 164 -12.55 5.55 22.05
C ASP A 164 -11.35 6.50 21.95
N GLN A 165 -10.56 6.45 20.87
CA GLN A 165 -9.43 7.37 20.65
C GLN A 165 -9.88 8.84 20.55
N ILE A 166 -10.99 9.11 19.86
CA ILE A 166 -11.55 10.46 19.74
C ILE A 166 -12.06 10.94 21.11
N LEU A 167 -12.78 10.09 21.84
CA LEU A 167 -13.32 10.44 23.14
C LEU A 167 -12.21 10.70 24.17
N MET A 168 -11.11 9.94 24.14
CA MET A 168 -9.94 10.20 24.99
C MET A 168 -9.28 11.56 24.71
N GLN A 169 -9.31 12.04 23.47
CA GLN A 169 -8.79 13.37 23.13
C GLN A 169 -9.73 14.49 23.60
N LEU A 170 -11.04 14.26 23.58
CA LEU A 170 -12.05 15.24 23.99
C LEU A 170 -12.22 15.32 25.52
N TYR A 171 -12.04 14.21 26.23
CA TYR A 171 -12.27 14.09 27.68
C TYR A 171 -11.10 13.38 28.39
N PRO A 172 -9.94 14.05 28.53
CA PRO A 172 -8.80 13.47 29.23
C PRO A 172 -9.10 13.29 30.73
N GLY A 173 -9.29 12.04 31.18
CA GLY A 173 -9.36 11.67 32.61
C GLY A 173 -10.60 10.92 33.08
N GLU A 174 -11.70 10.93 32.32
CA GLU A 174 -12.96 10.26 32.72
C GLU A 174 -13.20 8.90 32.05
N ILE A 175 -12.42 8.56 31.02
CA ILE A 175 -12.67 7.37 30.20
C ILE A 175 -11.57 6.32 30.46
N ARG A 176 -11.97 5.18 31.03
CA ARG A 176 -11.12 3.99 31.13
C ARG A 176 -11.20 3.21 29.81
N PRO A 177 -10.07 2.88 29.16
CA PRO A 177 -10.11 2.11 27.93
C PRO A 177 -10.64 0.71 28.20
N ARG A 178 -11.54 0.24 27.33
CA ARG A 178 -12.18 -1.08 27.43
C ARG A 178 -11.28 -2.24 26.99
N TRP A 179 -10.10 -1.93 26.43
CA TRP A 179 -9.25 -2.84 25.65
C TRP A 179 -7.79 -2.87 26.13
N ILE A 180 -7.55 -2.92 27.45
CA ILE A 180 -6.19 -3.12 28.01
C ILE A 180 -5.89 -4.62 28.10
#